data_AF-A0A7X8KT58-F1
#
_entry.id   AF-A0A7X8KT58-F1
#
_cell.length_a   1.000
_cell.length_b   1.000
_cell.length_c   1.000
_cell.angle_alpha   90.00
_cell.angle_beta   90.00
_cell.angle_gamma   90.00
#
_symmetry.space_group_name_H-M   'P 1'
#
loop_
_entity.id
_entity.type
_entity.pdbx_description
1 polymer ?
#
loop_
_entity_poly.entity_id
_entity_poly.type
_entity_poly.pdbx_seq_one_letter_code
_entity_poly.pdbx_strand_id
1 'polypeptide(L)'
;MSANGNCKALPGTAPPPVGADKTVVKAINLSGGIFGACPAHVDVKDGKVIRIRPLHYDSKYDFESFNPWEMERNGVKFRPLTKSVPPPWGLAYKKRTYSPNRVPYPMKRVDWDPNGERNPQNRGSSKFERISWDEATDI
;
A
#
# COMPACT_ATOMS: atom_id res chain seq x y z
N MET A 1 40.32 -15.66 -18.11
CA MET A 1 40.11 -14.22 -17.84
C MET A 1 39.07 -14.11 -16.75
N SER A 2 39.50 -13.66 -15.56
CA SER A 2 38.68 -13.54 -14.37
C SER A 2 37.72 -12.37 -14.52
N ALA A 3 36.42 -12.66 -14.53
CA ALA A 3 35.38 -11.68 -14.26
C ALA A 3 34.72 -12.03 -12.92
N ASN A 4 35.52 -12.03 -11.85
CA ASN A 4 35.02 -11.93 -10.47
C ASN A 4 34.49 -10.51 -10.23
N GLY A 5 33.45 -10.14 -10.98
CA GLY A 5 32.63 -8.98 -10.67
C GLY A 5 31.65 -9.40 -9.58
N ASN A 6 32.07 -9.30 -8.32
CA ASN A 6 31.15 -9.23 -7.20
C ASN A 6 30.20 -8.05 -7.50
N CYS A 7 29.05 -8.33 -8.12
CA CYS A 7 27.92 -7.40 -8.18
C CYS A 7 27.35 -7.33 -6.76
N LYS A 8 28.10 -6.69 -5.86
CA LYS A 8 27.56 -6.23 -4.58
C LYS A 8 26.41 -5.32 -4.95
N ALA A 9 25.23 -5.59 -4.40
CA ALA A 9 24.18 -4.60 -4.44
C ALA A 9 24.76 -3.33 -3.80
N LEU A 10 24.90 -2.26 -4.58
CA LEU A 10 25.46 -1.02 -4.07
C LEU A 10 24.51 -0.50 -2.97
N PRO A 11 24.98 -0.37 -1.72
CA PRO A 11 24.16 0.21 -0.67
C PRO A 11 23.74 1.63 -1.07
N GLY A 12 22.48 1.99 -0.85
CA GLY A 12 21.95 3.31 -1.23
C GLY A 12 21.52 3.43 -2.70
N THR A 13 21.24 2.32 -3.38
CA THR A 13 20.69 2.33 -4.76
C THR A 13 19.20 2.62 -4.82
N ALA A 14 18.56 2.85 -3.67
CA ALA A 14 17.19 3.33 -3.62
C ALA A 14 17.07 4.59 -4.49
N PRO A 15 16.21 4.60 -5.53
CA PRO A 15 16.05 5.77 -6.36
C PRO A 15 15.65 6.97 -5.49
N PRO A 16 16.27 8.14 -5.68
CA PRO A 16 15.89 9.33 -4.93
C PRO A 16 14.41 9.63 -5.18
N PRO A 17 13.68 10.16 -4.19
CA PRO A 17 12.26 10.46 -4.33
C PRO A 17 12.04 11.75 -5.12
N VAL A 18 12.52 11.78 -6.38
CA VAL A 18 12.46 12.96 -7.25
C VAL A 18 11.03 13.47 -7.33
N GLY A 19 10.85 14.75 -6.98
CA GLY A 19 9.58 15.46 -7.04
C GLY A 19 8.62 15.22 -5.86
N ALA A 20 9.04 14.51 -4.81
CA ALA A 20 8.25 14.33 -3.58
C ALA A 20 8.80 15.18 -2.44
N ASP A 21 7.90 15.65 -1.56
CA ASP A 21 8.28 16.37 -0.33
C ASP A 21 8.79 15.39 0.73
N LYS A 22 8.21 14.18 0.75
CA LYS A 22 8.63 13.09 1.63
C LYS A 22 8.31 11.72 1.06
N THR A 23 9.08 10.72 1.51
CA THR A 23 8.75 9.31 1.34
C THR A 23 8.40 8.71 2.69
N VAL A 24 7.31 7.96 2.77
CA VAL A 24 6.94 7.17 3.94
C VAL A 24 6.99 5.68 3.62
N VAL A 25 7.34 4.86 4.62
CA VAL A 25 7.24 3.40 4.52
C VAL A 25 5.84 3.00 4.95
N LYS A 26 5.11 2.31 4.08
CA LYS A 26 3.75 1.86 4.36
C LYS A 26 3.52 0.46 3.78
N ALA A 27 2.81 -0.38 4.51
CA ALA A 27 2.30 -1.64 4.00
C ALA A 27 1.10 -1.36 3.09
N ILE A 28 1.13 -1.81 1.82
CA ILE A 28 0.13 -1.46 0.81
C ILE A 28 -0.55 -2.71 0.24
N ASN A 29 -1.86 -2.82 0.41
CA ASN A 29 -2.64 -3.91 -0.16
C ASN A 29 -4.14 -3.59 -0.29
N LEU A 30 -4.83 -4.42 -1.07
CA LEU A 30 -6.29 -4.42 -1.27
C LEU A 30 -7.09 -5.13 -0.16
N SER A 31 -6.63 -6.27 0.35
CA SER A 31 -7.30 -7.02 1.41
C SER A 31 -6.57 -6.89 2.74
N GLY A 32 -7.09 -6.07 3.65
CA GLY A 32 -6.53 -5.81 4.98
C GLY A 32 -6.55 -7.00 5.94
N GLY A 33 -6.29 -8.23 5.47
CA GLY A 33 -5.93 -9.34 6.34
C GLY A 33 -4.73 -8.99 7.24
N ILE A 34 -4.42 -9.90 8.17
CA ILE A 34 -3.76 -9.69 9.47
C ILE A 34 -2.52 -8.74 9.47
N PHE A 35 -1.77 -8.57 8.37
CA PHE A 35 -0.48 -7.85 8.39
C PHE A 35 -0.19 -6.86 7.23
N GLY A 36 -1.20 -6.41 6.46
CA GLY A 36 -0.97 -5.32 5.50
C GLY A 36 0.00 -5.63 4.33
N ALA A 37 0.12 -6.89 3.89
CA ALA A 37 0.95 -7.32 2.74
C ALA A 37 2.38 -6.73 2.68
N CYS A 38 2.83 -6.32 1.48
CA CYS A 38 4.22 -5.93 1.24
C CYS A 38 4.46 -4.46 1.65
N PRO A 39 5.56 -4.18 2.37
CA PRO A 39 5.99 -2.81 2.61
C PRO A 39 6.43 -2.15 1.31
N ALA A 40 6.10 -0.86 1.16
CA ALA A 40 6.42 -0.06 0.01
C ALA A 40 6.88 1.34 0.45
N HIS A 41 7.66 1.98 -0.41
CA HIS A 41 7.89 3.41 -0.34
C HIS A 41 6.72 4.14 -1.01
N VAL A 42 6.12 5.09 -0.27
CA VAL A 42 5.06 5.96 -0.74
C VAL A 42 5.58 7.38 -0.76
N ASP A 43 5.74 7.92 -1.97
CA ASP A 43 6.19 9.27 -2.20
C ASP A 43 4.98 10.22 -2.15
N VAL A 44 5.09 11.29 -1.37
CA VAL A 44 4.02 12.25 -1.07
C VAL A 44 4.46 13.65 -1.48
N LYS A 45 3.57 14.38 -2.15
CA LYS A 45 3.72 15.80 -2.47
C LYS A 45 2.41 16.53 -2.20
N ASP A 46 2.46 17.70 -1.56
CA ASP A 46 1.28 18.54 -1.29
C ASP A 46 0.15 17.75 -0.58
N GLY A 47 0.54 16.89 0.38
CA GLY A 47 -0.40 16.03 1.12
C GLY A 47 -1.03 14.89 0.30
N LYS A 48 -0.60 14.67 -0.96
CA LYS A 48 -1.13 13.63 -1.85
C LYS A 48 -0.08 12.59 -2.24
N VAL A 49 -0.52 11.34 -2.39
CA VAL A 49 0.32 10.25 -2.91
C VAL A 49 0.60 10.50 -4.39
N ILE A 50 1.87 10.65 -4.75
CA ILE A 50 2.28 10.80 -6.15
C ILE A 50 2.75 9.48 -6.76
N ARG A 51 3.41 8.63 -5.96
CA ARG A 51 4.00 7.36 -6.41
C ARG A 51 4.06 6.33 -5.28
N ILE A 52 3.89 5.05 -5.64
CA ILE A 52 4.12 3.90 -4.77
C ILE A 52 5.15 3.02 -5.48
N ARG A 53 6.20 2.63 -4.77
CA ARG A 53 7.33 1.85 -5.32
C ARG A 53 7.82 0.83 -4.29
N PRO A 54 8.56 -0.21 -4.71
CA PRO A 54 9.19 -1.13 -3.76
C PRO A 54 9.95 -0.40 -2.65
N LEU A 55 9.78 -0.85 -1.41
CA LEU A 55 10.73 -0.58 -0.34
C LEU A 55 12.08 -1.16 -0.74
N HIS A 56 13.12 -0.34 -0.69
CA HIS A 56 14.51 -0.74 -0.83
C HIS A 56 15.09 -0.90 0.58
N TYR A 57 15.54 -2.10 0.95
CA TYR A 57 16.01 -2.40 2.31
C TYR A 57 17.34 -1.69 2.62
N ASP A 58 18.10 -1.38 1.58
CA ASP A 58 19.34 -0.62 1.60
C ASP A 58 19.13 0.91 1.66
N SER A 59 17.88 1.38 1.75
CA SER A 59 17.58 2.83 1.79
C SER A 59 17.98 3.52 3.10
N LYS A 60 18.16 2.75 4.18
CA LYS A 60 18.55 3.28 5.49
C LYS A 60 19.68 2.50 6.16
N TYR A 61 19.77 1.19 5.89
CA TYR A 61 20.74 0.30 6.51
C TYR A 61 21.61 -0.35 5.43
N ASP A 62 22.82 -0.77 5.79
CA ASP A 62 23.62 -1.59 4.89
C ASP A 62 22.96 -2.97 4.72
N PHE A 63 22.78 -3.42 3.48
CA PHE A 63 22.06 -4.67 3.19
C PHE A 63 22.79 -5.89 3.76
N GLU A 64 24.12 -5.88 3.75
CA GLU A 64 24.92 -6.99 4.25
C GLU A 64 24.80 -7.15 5.78
N SER A 65 24.40 -6.09 6.51
CA SER A 65 24.12 -6.17 7.96
C SER A 65 22.94 -7.09 8.30
N PHE A 66 22.09 -7.42 7.33
CA PHE A 66 20.97 -8.33 7.50
C PHE A 66 21.35 -9.81 7.38
N ASN A 67 22.63 -10.13 7.16
CA ASN A 67 23.12 -11.48 6.89
C ASN A 67 22.33 -12.17 5.75
N PRO A 68 22.33 -11.60 4.52
CA PRO A 68 21.59 -12.19 3.41
C PRO A 68 22.12 -13.60 3.11
N TRP A 69 21.19 -14.54 2.90
CA TRP A 69 21.56 -15.90 2.52
C TRP A 69 22.22 -15.94 1.14
N GLU A 70 23.11 -16.90 0.92
CA GLU A 70 23.69 -17.21 -0.38
C GLU A 70 23.66 -18.73 -0.58
N MET A 71 23.32 -19.16 -1.80
CA MET A 71 23.37 -20.56 -2.21
C MET A 71 24.07 -20.69 -3.55
N GLU A 72 24.82 -21.77 -3.78
CA GLU A 72 25.49 -22.03 -5.05
C GLU A 72 25.03 -23.35 -5.66
N ARG A 73 24.71 -23.35 -6.96
CA ARG A 73 24.41 -24.56 -7.73
C ARG A 73 24.84 -24.37 -9.18
N ASN A 74 25.51 -25.37 -9.74
CA ASN A 74 25.98 -25.37 -11.13
C ASN A 74 26.84 -24.12 -11.47
N GLY A 75 27.64 -23.63 -10.52
CA GLY A 75 28.45 -22.42 -10.68
C GLY A 75 27.67 -21.09 -10.64
N VAL A 76 26.36 -21.13 -10.32
CA VAL A 76 25.52 -19.93 -10.16
C VAL A 76 25.27 -19.66 -8.68
N LYS A 77 25.53 -18.42 -8.25
CA LYS A 77 25.25 -17.92 -6.90
C LYS A 77 23.88 -17.23 -6.85
N PHE A 78 23.02 -17.69 -5.94
CA PHE A 78 21.71 -17.14 -5.67
C PHE A 78 21.75 -16.31 -4.39
N ARG A 79 21.17 -15.11 -4.44
CA ARG A 79 21.06 -14.17 -3.32
C ARG A 79 19.66 -13.55 -3.30
N PRO A 80 19.15 -13.08 -2.14
CA PRO A 80 17.88 -12.37 -2.06
C PRO A 80 17.94 -11.01 -2.78
N LEU A 81 16.76 -10.48 -3.14
CA LEU A 81 16.64 -9.12 -3.64
C LEU A 81 16.85 -8.09 -2.51
N THR A 82 17.42 -6.94 -2.85
CA THR A 82 17.60 -5.80 -1.92
C THR A 82 16.35 -4.93 -1.74
N LYS A 83 15.22 -5.39 -2.29
CA LYS A 83 13.96 -4.67 -2.25
C LYS A 83 12.78 -5.63 -2.07
N SER A 84 11.70 -5.08 -1.54
CA SER A 84 10.37 -5.70 -1.54
C SER A 84 9.83 -5.94 -2.96
N VAL A 85 8.82 -6.80 -3.06
CA VAL A 85 8.15 -7.16 -4.32
C VAL A 85 6.63 -6.99 -4.20
N PRO A 86 6.14 -5.74 -4.06
CA PRO A 86 4.70 -5.49 -3.96
C PRO A 86 3.96 -5.95 -5.23
N PRO A 87 2.75 -6.53 -5.09
CA PRO A 87 1.97 -6.95 -6.24
C PRO A 87 1.51 -5.75 -7.07
N PRO A 88 1.15 -5.94 -8.36
CA PRO A 88 0.70 -4.85 -9.24
C PRO A 88 -0.42 -3.99 -8.64
N TRP A 89 -1.37 -4.60 -7.93
CA TRP A 89 -2.46 -3.90 -7.24
C TRP A 89 -1.97 -2.94 -6.14
N GLY A 90 -0.89 -3.29 -5.44
CA GLY A 90 -0.30 -2.43 -4.41
C GLY A 90 0.41 -1.23 -5.02
N LEU A 91 1.10 -1.43 -6.15
CA LEU A 91 1.74 -0.32 -6.89
C LEU A 91 0.70 0.66 -7.47
N ALA A 92 -0.47 0.16 -7.88
CA ALA A 92 -1.56 0.98 -8.42
C ALA A 92 -2.51 1.56 -7.36
N TYR A 93 -2.23 1.39 -6.06
CA TYR A 93 -3.20 1.66 -4.98
C TYR A 93 -3.66 3.12 -4.90
N LYS A 94 -2.85 4.06 -5.38
CA LYS A 94 -3.22 5.48 -5.54
C LYS A 94 -4.58 5.66 -6.23
N LYS A 95 -4.91 4.84 -7.23
CA LYS A 95 -6.19 4.89 -7.96
C LYS A 95 -7.39 4.58 -7.06
N ARG A 96 -7.22 3.74 -6.03
CA ARG A 96 -8.27 3.43 -5.05
C ARG A 96 -8.42 4.53 -4.01
N THR A 97 -7.30 5.08 -3.53
CA THR A 97 -7.30 6.17 -2.54
C THR A 97 -8.13 7.36 -3.02
N TYR A 98 -8.00 7.71 -4.31
CA TYR A 98 -8.65 8.86 -4.94
C TYR A 98 -9.77 8.47 -5.91
N SER A 99 -10.35 7.27 -5.76
CA SER A 99 -11.44 6.81 -6.61
C SER A 99 -12.70 7.65 -6.39
N PRO A 100 -13.46 8.01 -7.44
CA PRO A 100 -14.79 8.63 -7.29
C PRO A 100 -15.79 7.70 -6.58
N ASN A 101 -15.54 6.39 -6.55
CA ASN A 101 -16.37 5.41 -5.84
C ASN A 101 -15.99 5.27 -4.35
N ARG A 102 -15.10 6.13 -3.83
CA ARG A 102 -14.73 6.13 -2.41
C ARG A 102 -15.90 6.67 -1.60
N VAL A 103 -16.33 5.93 -0.58
CA VAL A 103 -17.29 6.41 0.43
C VAL A 103 -16.61 7.51 1.26
N PRO A 104 -17.02 8.79 1.15
CA PRO A 104 -16.32 9.90 1.81
C PRO A 104 -16.94 10.32 3.14
N TYR A 105 -18.18 9.91 3.41
CA TYR A 105 -18.95 10.27 4.58
C TYR A 105 -19.93 9.14 4.96
N PRO A 106 -20.43 9.11 6.20
CA PRO A 106 -21.53 8.23 6.60
C PRO A 106 -22.78 8.47 5.75
N MET A 107 -23.49 7.38 5.48
CA MET A 107 -24.68 7.39 4.63
C MET A 107 -25.74 6.48 5.24
N LYS A 108 -26.99 6.95 5.25
CA LYS A 108 -28.16 6.22 5.76
C LYS A 108 -29.13 5.97 4.61
N ARG A 109 -29.81 4.81 4.62
CA ARG A 109 -30.80 4.50 3.59
C ARG A 109 -32.04 5.37 3.82
N VAL A 110 -32.52 6.03 2.76
CA VAL A 110 -33.56 7.08 2.85
C VAL A 110 -34.89 6.61 3.42
N ASP A 111 -35.19 5.32 3.30
CA ASP A 111 -36.46 4.70 3.70
C ASP A 111 -36.32 3.85 4.97
N TRP A 112 -35.23 4.00 5.71
CA TRP A 112 -34.96 3.22 6.91
C TRP A 112 -35.11 4.10 8.16
N ASP A 113 -36.09 3.76 8.99
CA ASP A 113 -36.28 4.34 10.32
C ASP A 113 -36.03 3.27 11.39
N PRO A 114 -35.07 3.45 12.32
CA PRO A 114 -34.84 2.50 13.40
C PRO A 114 -36.04 2.35 14.35
N ASN A 115 -36.83 3.41 14.54
CA ASN A 115 -37.96 3.48 15.46
C ASN A 115 -39.33 3.33 14.75
N GLY A 116 -39.32 3.11 13.44
CA GLY A 116 -40.51 3.00 12.61
C GLY A 116 -40.35 1.92 11.54
N GLU A 117 -40.73 2.26 10.31
CA GLU A 117 -40.67 1.34 9.17
C GLU A 117 -39.23 1.13 8.68
N ARG A 118 -38.75 -0.11 8.78
CA ARG A 118 -37.36 -0.48 8.42
C ARG A 118 -37.20 -0.91 6.97
N ASN A 119 -38.28 -1.17 6.25
CA ASN A 119 -38.28 -1.56 4.83
C ASN A 119 -37.17 -2.54 4.39
N PRO A 120 -37.02 -3.75 5.02
CA PRO A 120 -35.94 -4.68 4.67
C PRO A 120 -35.95 -5.13 3.20
N GLN A 121 -37.13 -5.21 2.58
CA GLN A 121 -37.34 -5.55 1.18
C GLN A 121 -36.68 -4.57 0.20
N ASN A 122 -36.39 -3.34 0.63
CA ASN A 122 -35.78 -2.31 -0.22
C ASN A 122 -34.24 -2.28 -0.13
N ARG A 123 -33.61 -3.20 0.64
CA ARG A 123 -32.15 -3.30 0.73
C ARG A 123 -31.54 -3.66 -0.63
N GLY A 124 -30.64 -2.81 -1.14
CA GLY A 124 -30.04 -2.95 -2.47
C GLY A 124 -30.75 -2.16 -3.56
N SER A 125 -31.92 -1.57 -3.27
CA SER A 125 -32.72 -0.78 -4.22
C SER A 125 -32.79 0.70 -3.83
N SER A 126 -33.18 0.99 -2.58
CA SER A 126 -33.31 2.36 -2.09
C SER A 126 -31.95 3.06 -1.99
N LYS A 127 -31.96 4.37 -2.24
CA LYS A 127 -30.76 5.22 -2.20
C LYS A 127 -30.38 5.62 -0.78
N PHE A 128 -29.29 6.37 -0.67
CA PHE A 128 -28.76 6.84 0.59
C PHE A 128 -28.74 8.36 0.63
N GLU A 129 -28.98 8.90 1.82
CA GLU A 129 -28.71 10.28 2.18
C GLU A 129 -27.43 10.36 3.00
N ARG A 130 -26.78 11.53 2.96
CA ARG A 130 -25.61 11.82 3.79
C ARG A 130 -26.09 12.15 5.20
N ILE A 131 -25.44 11.55 6.19
CA ILE A 131 -25.65 11.87 7.61
C ILE A 131 -24.33 12.27 8.27
N SER A 132 -24.40 12.80 9.49
CA SER A 132 -23.22 13.10 10.30
C SER A 132 -22.60 11.83 10.89
N TRP A 133 -21.36 11.92 11.38
CA TRP A 133 -20.75 10.83 12.14
C TRP A 133 -21.46 10.61 13.48
N ASP A 134 -21.80 11.69 14.19
CA ASP A 134 -22.50 11.61 15.48
C ASP A 134 -23.85 10.89 15.33
N GLU A 135 -24.65 11.30 14.33
CA GLU A 135 -25.90 10.61 14.00
C GLU A 135 -25.68 9.14 13.62
N ALA A 136 -24.66 8.84 12.81
CA ALA A 136 -24.38 7.47 12.38
C ALA A 136 -23.97 6.55 13.54
N THR A 137 -23.38 7.10 14.61
CA THR A 137 -22.98 6.34 15.79
C THR A 137 -24.07 6.22 16.84
N ASP A 138 -25.05 7.13 16.85
CA ASP A 138 -26.17 7.14 17.79
C ASP A 138 -27.36 6.27 17.32
N ILE A 139 -27.46 6.03 16.02
CA ILE A 139 -28.48 5.18 15.36
C ILE A 139 -28.20 3.69 15.54
#